data_AF-A0A9Y2P727-F1
#
_entry.id   AF-A0A9Y2P727-F1
#
_cell.length_a   1.000
_cell.length_b   1.000
_cell.length_c   1.000
_cell.angle_alpha   90.00
_cell.angle_beta   90.00
_cell.angle_gamma   90.00
#
_symmetry.space_group_name_H-M   'P 1'
#
loop_
_entity.id
_entity.type
_entity.pdbx_description
1 polymer ?
#
loop_
_entity_poly.entity_id
_entity_poly.type
_entity_poly.pdbx_seq_one_letter_code
_entity_poly.pdbx_strand_id
1 'polypeptide(L)'
;MSKLQKISIGYFIALMIAASINYIPGLTDESGLAFGIFALDLYDDALHVASALWALIAGLMSRKAARIFLVLFGAAYMGDGIFGFFTGYGFLDMGIFTNASLGMELSLGRSLANLPHLALGGFALVSGLFIEPRA
;
A
#
# COMPACT_ATOMS: atom_id res chain seq x y z
N MET A 1 -10.47 16.17 -15.09
CA MET A 1 -9.73 15.71 -13.89
C MET A 1 -8.24 15.94 -14.11
N SER A 2 -7.53 16.44 -13.09
CA SER A 2 -6.07 16.56 -13.09
C SER A 2 -5.36 15.21 -13.19
N LYS A 3 -4.05 15.18 -13.47
CA LYS A 3 -3.26 13.92 -13.46
C LYS A 3 -3.30 13.29 -12.07
N LEU A 4 -3.18 14.10 -11.01
CA LEU A 4 -3.21 13.62 -9.63
C LEU A 4 -4.53 12.92 -9.29
N GLN A 5 -5.67 13.46 -9.75
CA GLN A 5 -6.97 12.82 -9.53
C GLN A 5 -7.09 11.48 -10.26
N LYS A 6 -6.59 11.39 -11.50
CA LYS A 6 -6.59 10.12 -12.25
C LYS A 6 -5.70 9.08 -11.58
N ILE A 7 -4.52 9.48 -11.10
CA ILE A 7 -3.62 8.61 -10.34
C ILE A 7 -4.31 8.13 -9.06
N SER A 8 -4.94 9.03 -8.30
CA SER A 8 -5.70 8.68 -7.10
C SER A 8 -6.81 7.63 -7.37
N ILE A 9 -7.54 7.75 -8.48
CA ILE A 9 -8.51 6.73 -8.88
C ILE A 9 -7.82 5.41 -9.27
N GLY A 10 -6.64 5.47 -9.89
CA GLY A 10 -5.82 4.28 -10.14
C GLY A 10 -5.46 3.53 -8.84
N TYR A 11 -5.14 4.27 -7.77
CA TYR A 11 -4.90 3.68 -6.45
C TYR A 11 -6.14 3.02 -5.87
N PHE A 12 -7.33 3.59 -6.06
CA PHE A 12 -8.57 2.90 -5.67
C PHE A 12 -8.66 1.52 -6.33
N ILE A 13 -8.42 1.42 -7.64
CA ILE A 13 -8.46 0.13 -8.35
C ILE A 13 -7.39 -0.83 -7.82
N ALA A 14 -6.14 -0.36 -7.70
CA ALA A 14 -5.03 -1.21 -7.25
C ALA A 14 -5.25 -1.76 -5.83
N LEU A 15 -5.73 -0.93 -4.91
CA LEU A 15 -5.96 -1.32 -3.52
C LEU A 15 -7.19 -2.23 -3.38
N MET A 16 -8.25 -2.01 -4.17
CA MET A 16 -9.38 -2.95 -4.21
C MET A 16 -8.98 -4.32 -4.77
N ILE A 17 -8.09 -4.36 -5.77
CA ILE A 17 -7.51 -5.62 -6.26
C ILE A 17 -6.74 -6.31 -5.14
N ALA A 18 -5.85 -5.60 -4.44
CA ALA A 18 -5.08 -6.14 -3.33
C ALA A 18 -5.98 -6.78 -2.26
N ALA A 19 -6.99 -6.04 -1.78
CA ALA A 19 -7.96 -6.52 -0.80
C ALA A 19 -8.81 -7.70 -1.29
N SER A 20 -8.93 -7.89 -2.61
CA SER A 20 -9.76 -8.95 -3.19
C SER A 20 -8.99 -10.23 -3.48
N ILE A 21 -7.66 -10.18 -3.59
CA ILE A 21 -6.83 -11.32 -4.02
C ILE A 21 -7.02 -12.54 -3.11
N ASN A 22 -7.13 -12.33 -1.80
CA ASN A 22 -7.37 -13.39 -0.80
C ASN A 22 -8.62 -14.23 -1.05
N TYR A 23 -9.61 -13.66 -1.73
CA TYR A 23 -10.93 -14.27 -1.93
C TYR A 23 -11.05 -14.94 -3.29
N ILE A 24 -9.99 -14.95 -4.10
CA ILE A 24 -9.95 -15.62 -5.40
C ILE A 24 -9.47 -17.08 -5.19
N PRO A 25 -10.31 -18.09 -5.48
CA PRO A 25 -9.92 -19.49 -5.34
C PRO A 25 -8.68 -19.83 -6.16
N GLY A 26 -7.70 -20.48 -5.53
CA GLY A 26 -6.46 -20.94 -6.16
C GLY A 26 -5.30 -19.93 -6.17
N LEU A 27 -5.46 -18.73 -5.59
CA LEU A 27 -4.37 -17.77 -5.41
C LEU A 27 -3.73 -17.81 -4.01
N THR A 28 -4.46 -18.36 -3.03
CA THR A 28 -3.99 -18.62 -1.67
C THR A 28 -3.57 -20.08 -1.54
N ASP A 29 -2.45 -20.32 -0.86
CA ASP A 29 -1.96 -21.66 -0.59
C ASP A 29 -2.59 -22.27 0.68
N GLU A 30 -2.21 -23.51 1.00
CA GLU A 30 -2.71 -24.23 2.19
C GLU A 30 -2.36 -23.54 3.52
N SER A 31 -1.35 -22.66 3.52
CA SER A 31 -0.95 -21.85 4.67
C SER A 31 -1.68 -20.51 4.73
N GLY A 32 -2.59 -20.25 3.79
CA GLY A 32 -3.33 -18.99 3.67
C GLY A 32 -2.54 -17.85 3.04
N LEU A 33 -1.38 -18.11 2.42
CA LEU A 33 -0.56 -17.06 1.82
C LEU A 33 -0.94 -16.85 0.35
N ALA A 34 -1.22 -15.60 -0.04
CA ALA A 34 -1.37 -15.25 -1.45
C ALA A 34 0.00 -15.26 -2.15
N PHE A 35 0.09 -16.01 -3.25
CA PHE A 35 1.34 -16.27 -4.00
C PHE A 35 2.48 -16.86 -3.15
N GLY A 36 2.19 -17.45 -1.98
CA GLY A 36 3.20 -17.95 -1.04
C GLY A 36 4.00 -16.85 -0.33
N ILE A 37 3.56 -15.59 -0.39
CA ILE A 37 4.30 -14.42 0.13
C ILE A 37 3.47 -13.58 1.09
N PHE A 38 2.20 -13.31 0.76
CA PHE A 38 1.38 -12.37 1.51
C PHE A 38 0.42 -13.08 2.45
N ALA A 39 0.62 -12.91 3.75
CA ALA A 39 -0.37 -13.23 4.78
C ALA A 39 -1.25 -11.99 4.96
N LEU A 40 -2.35 -11.90 4.23
CA LEU A 40 -3.29 -10.80 4.38
C LEU A 40 -4.43 -11.28 5.28
N ASP A 41 -4.61 -10.62 6.42
CA ASP A 41 -5.73 -10.89 7.31
C ASP A 41 -6.88 -9.89 7.08
N LEU A 42 -7.94 -10.01 7.88
CA LEU A 42 -9.10 -9.12 7.77
C LEU A 42 -8.74 -7.65 8.11
N TYR A 43 -7.74 -7.42 8.95
CA TYR A 43 -7.27 -6.08 9.29
C TYR A 43 -6.56 -5.45 8.10
N ASP A 44 -5.66 -6.19 7.45
CA ASP A 44 -4.98 -5.72 6.23
C ASP A 44 -5.98 -5.41 5.12
N ASP A 45 -6.91 -6.33 4.85
CA ASP A 45 -7.96 -6.14 3.84
C ASP A 45 -8.80 -4.89 4.14
N ALA A 46 -9.18 -4.68 5.41
CA ALA A 46 -9.93 -3.50 5.82
C ALA A 46 -9.11 -2.21 5.62
N LEU A 47 -7.80 -2.24 5.89
CA LEU A 47 -6.92 -1.11 5.70
C LEU A 47 -6.74 -0.77 4.21
N HIS A 48 -6.63 -1.77 3.34
CA HIS A 48 -6.61 -1.58 1.88
C HIS A 48 -7.93 -0.98 1.40
N VAL A 49 -9.09 -1.50 1.83
CA VAL A 49 -10.40 -0.96 1.45
C VAL A 49 -10.58 0.48 1.94
N ALA A 50 -10.24 0.78 3.20
CA ALA A 50 -10.32 2.14 3.73
C ALA A 50 -9.43 3.11 2.93
N SER A 51 -8.21 2.70 2.60
CA SER A 51 -7.28 3.46 1.77
C SER A 51 -7.79 3.64 0.34
N ALA A 52 -8.40 2.60 -0.24
CA ALA A 52 -9.01 2.64 -1.57
C ALA A 52 -10.15 3.66 -1.62
N LEU A 53 -11.05 3.63 -0.65
CA LEU A 53 -12.16 4.58 -0.55
C LEU A 53 -11.65 6.01 -0.37
N TRP A 54 -10.60 6.21 0.44
CA TRP A 54 -9.95 7.52 0.56
C TRP A 54 -9.39 7.99 -0.79
N ALA A 55 -8.71 7.11 -1.53
CA ALA A 55 -8.18 7.39 -2.86
C ALA A 55 -9.28 7.78 -3.86
N LEU A 56 -10.42 7.07 -3.85
CA LEU A 56 -11.56 7.33 -4.71
C LEU A 56 -12.19 8.69 -4.38
N ILE A 57 -12.50 8.94 -3.10
CA ILE A 57 -13.10 10.19 -2.63
C ILE A 57 -12.17 11.36 -2.98
N ALA A 58 -10.87 11.25 -2.69
CA ALA A 58 -9.89 12.28 -3.01
C ALA A 58 -9.80 12.55 -4.52
N GLY A 59 -9.81 11.50 -5.34
CA GLY A 59 -9.79 11.58 -6.80
C GLY A 59 -11.01 12.29 -7.37
N LEU A 60 -12.21 11.99 -6.86
CA LEU A 60 -13.46 12.61 -7.29
C LEU A 60 -13.63 14.05 -6.77
N MET A 61 -13.16 14.34 -5.56
CA MET A 61 -13.42 15.61 -4.87
C MET A 61 -12.64 16.79 -5.46
N SER A 62 -11.31 16.71 -5.53
CA SER A 62 -10.49 17.80 -6.10
C SER A 62 -9.05 17.39 -6.36
N ARG A 63 -8.35 18.19 -7.18
CA ARG A 63 -6.89 18.10 -7.34
C ARG A 63 -6.13 18.23 -6.02
N LYS A 64 -6.55 19.14 -5.14
CA LYS A 64 -5.91 19.35 -3.83
C LYS A 64 -6.07 18.12 -2.93
N ALA A 65 -7.28 17.54 -2.89
CA ALA A 65 -7.56 16.34 -2.13
C ALA A 65 -6.74 15.14 -2.63
N ALA A 66 -6.71 14.92 -3.94
CA ALA A 66 -5.89 13.88 -4.56
C ALA A 66 -4.40 14.04 -4.22
N ARG A 67 -3.86 15.27 -4.24
CA ARG A 67 -2.48 15.52 -3.79
C ARG A 67 -2.27 15.11 -2.34
N ILE A 68 -3.17 15.52 -1.44
CA ILE A 68 -3.06 15.21 -0.01
C ILE A 68 -3.04 13.69 0.20
N PHE A 69 -3.96 12.96 -0.44
CA PHE A 69 -3.96 11.50 -0.43
C PHE A 69 -2.61 10.95 -0.91
N LEU A 70 -2.16 11.31 -2.10
CA LEU A 70 -0.92 10.77 -2.70
C LEU A 70 0.32 11.02 -1.83
N VAL A 71 0.42 12.19 -1.19
CA VAL A 71 1.54 12.50 -0.30
C VAL A 71 1.46 11.69 0.99
N LEU A 72 0.31 11.72 1.67
CA LEU A 72 0.17 11.08 2.98
C LEU A 72 0.17 9.55 2.87
N PHE A 73 -0.65 9.00 1.99
CA PHE A 73 -0.64 7.57 1.67
C PHE A 73 0.72 7.15 1.16
N GLY A 74 1.31 7.89 0.21
CA GLY A 74 2.61 7.54 -0.36
C GLY A 74 3.73 7.47 0.68
N ALA A 75 3.80 8.45 1.58
CA ALA A 75 4.77 8.45 2.67
C ALA A 75 4.54 7.30 3.66
N ALA A 76 3.28 7.06 4.05
CA ALA A 76 2.94 5.99 4.97
C ALA A 76 3.24 4.60 4.37
N TYR A 77 2.78 4.34 3.16
CA TYR A 77 2.95 3.06 2.46
C TYR A 77 4.42 2.78 2.11
N MET A 78 5.17 3.80 1.71
CA MET A 78 6.62 3.66 1.47
C MET A 78 7.37 3.41 2.78
N GLY A 79 7.02 4.14 3.85
CA GLY A 79 7.59 3.93 5.17
C GLY A 79 7.34 2.50 5.66
N ASP A 80 6.13 2.00 5.47
CA ASP A 80 5.75 0.65 5.89
C ASP A 80 6.63 -0.42 5.21
N GLY A 81 6.83 -0.31 3.90
CA GLY A 81 7.73 -1.20 3.16
C GLY A 81 9.19 -1.08 3.56
N ILE A 82 9.66 0.11 3.98
CA ILE A 82 11.00 0.30 4.53
C ILE A 82 11.14 -0.44 5.86
N PHE A 83 10.17 -0.26 6.77
CA PHE A 83 10.16 -0.97 8.05
C PHE A 83 10.07 -2.48 7.83
N GLY A 84 9.12 -2.95 7.04
CA GLY A 84 8.95 -4.36 6.74
C GLY A 84 10.18 -5.01 6.10
N PHE A 85 11.00 -4.25 5.37
CA PHE A 85 12.28 -4.73 4.84
C PHE A 85 13.35 -4.89 5.93
N PHE A 86 13.42 -3.95 6.88
CA PHE A 86 14.48 -3.91 7.91
C PHE A 86 14.14 -4.62 9.21
N THR A 87 12.86 -4.79 9.53
CA THR A 87 12.39 -5.37 10.80
C THR A 87 11.57 -6.62 10.59
N GLY A 88 11.04 -6.83 9.39
CA GLY A 88 10.16 -7.92 9.07
C GLY A 88 8.72 -7.80 9.55
N TYR A 89 8.30 -6.62 9.99
CA TYR A 89 6.91 -6.26 10.29
C TYR A 89 6.56 -4.90 9.66
N GLY A 90 5.28 -4.67 9.37
CA GLY A 90 4.77 -3.33 9.05
C GLY A 90 4.53 -2.50 10.31
N PHE A 91 4.29 -1.19 10.13
CA PHE A 91 3.68 -0.36 11.17
C PHE A 91 2.21 -0.07 10.87
N LEU A 92 1.79 -0.18 9.61
CA LEU A 92 0.40 0.05 9.19
C LEU A 92 -0.52 -1.07 9.68
N ASP A 93 -0.03 -2.30 9.73
CA ASP A 93 -0.66 -3.49 10.29
C ASP A 93 -0.58 -3.55 11.84
N MET A 94 -0.06 -2.51 12.48
CA MET A 94 0.25 -2.45 13.92
C MET A 94 1.33 -3.46 14.38
N GLY A 95 2.04 -4.10 13.44
CA GLY A 95 3.08 -5.11 13.69
C GLY A 95 4.23 -4.61 14.57
N ILE A 96 4.53 -3.32 14.50
CA ILE A 96 5.53 -2.65 15.35
C ILE A 96 5.26 -2.81 16.86
N PHE A 97 4.01 -3.03 17.27
CA PHE A 97 3.63 -3.21 18.68
C PHE A 97 3.46 -4.67 19.10
N THR A 98 3.25 -5.57 18.13
CA THR A 98 2.83 -6.96 18.40
C THR A 98 3.92 -7.97 18.06
N ASN A 99 4.85 -7.64 17.17
CA ASN A 99 5.87 -8.55 16.65
C ASN A 99 7.27 -8.16 17.11
N ALA A 100 8.09 -9.17 17.43
CA ALA A 100 9.52 -8.97 17.57
C ALA A 100 10.15 -8.71 16.19
N SER A 101 11.14 -7.81 16.14
CA SER A 101 11.90 -7.59 14.91
C SER A 101 12.66 -8.87 14.53
N LEU A 102 12.52 -9.28 13.27
CA LEU A 102 13.29 -10.35 12.64
C LEU A 102 14.65 -9.86 12.11
N GLY A 103 14.91 -8.55 12.21
CA GLY A 103 16.13 -7.93 11.69
C GLY A 103 16.13 -7.74 10.18
N MET A 104 17.23 -7.18 9.67
CA MET A 104 17.40 -6.93 8.24
C MET A 104 17.71 -8.23 7.49
N GLU A 105 16.99 -8.48 6.41
CA GLU A 105 17.14 -9.68 5.59
C GLU A 105 17.06 -9.34 4.09
N LEU A 106 18.08 -9.71 3.32
CA LEU A 106 18.14 -9.46 1.86
C LEU A 106 17.61 -10.63 1.02
N SER A 107 16.66 -11.40 1.54
CA SER A 107 16.09 -12.53 0.81
C SER A 107 15.14 -12.05 -0.29
N LEU A 108 14.97 -12.89 -1.32
CA LEU A 108 14.00 -12.63 -2.38
C LEU A 108 12.58 -12.52 -1.82
N GLY A 109 12.23 -13.39 -0.86
CA GLY A 109 10.93 -13.35 -0.18
C GLY A 109 10.69 -12.02 0.53
N ARG A 110 11.65 -11.56 1.37
CA ARG A 110 11.57 -10.26 2.05
C ARG A 110 11.45 -9.11 1.07
N SER A 111 12.22 -9.15 -0.01
CA SER A 111 12.20 -8.11 -1.04
C SER A 111 10.85 -8.05 -1.77
N LEU A 112 10.30 -9.19 -2.17
CA LEU A 112 9.02 -9.27 -2.87
C LEU A 112 7.83 -8.92 -1.96
N ALA A 113 7.86 -9.31 -0.68
CA ALA A 113 6.82 -8.97 0.28
C ALA A 113 6.70 -7.44 0.50
N ASN A 114 7.82 -6.72 0.46
CA ASN A 114 7.86 -5.27 0.67
C ASN A 114 7.77 -4.45 -0.61
N LEU A 115 7.96 -5.08 -1.78
CA LEU A 115 7.99 -4.39 -3.07
C LEU A 115 6.69 -3.61 -3.38
N PRO A 116 5.47 -4.15 -3.14
CA PRO A 116 4.25 -3.38 -3.38
C PRO A 116 4.20 -2.09 -2.55
N HIS A 117 4.59 -2.15 -1.28
CA HIS A 117 4.65 -1.01 -0.38
C HIS A 117 5.64 0.06 -0.84
N LEU A 118 6.87 -0.35 -1.18
CA LEU A 118 7.91 0.54 -1.66
C LEU A 118 7.57 1.17 -3.02
N ALA A 119 7.10 0.36 -3.98
CA ALA A 119 6.81 0.82 -5.33
C ALA A 119 5.57 1.71 -5.38
N LEU A 120 4.46 1.27 -4.79
CA LEU A 120 3.22 2.06 -4.76
C LEU A 120 3.38 3.27 -3.83
N GLY A 121 4.04 3.14 -2.69
CA GLY A 121 4.30 4.26 -1.80
C GLY A 121 5.17 5.33 -2.46
N GLY A 122 6.30 4.92 -3.04
CA GLY A 122 7.22 5.80 -3.74
C GLY A 122 6.57 6.50 -4.94
N PHE A 123 5.83 5.77 -5.77
CA PHE A 123 5.12 6.35 -6.92
C PHE A 123 4.07 7.37 -6.48
N ALA A 124 3.28 7.10 -5.43
CA ALA A 124 2.29 8.05 -4.91
C ALA A 124 2.97 9.32 -4.39
N LEU A 125 4.02 9.16 -3.59
CA LEU A 125 4.73 10.28 -2.97
C LEU A 125 5.36 11.18 -4.03
N VAL A 126 6.09 10.61 -4.99
CA VAL A 126 6.67 11.35 -6.12
C VAL A 126 5.57 12.04 -6.93
N SER A 127 4.45 11.36 -7.17
CA SER A 127 3.32 11.91 -7.90
C SER A 127 2.76 13.15 -7.22
N GLY A 128 2.46 13.06 -5.92
CA GLY A 128 1.88 14.15 -5.15
C GLY A 128 2.81 15.35 -5.00
N LEU A 129 4.12 15.12 -4.91
CA LEU A 129 5.14 16.16 -4.73
C LEU A 129 5.52 16.87 -6.04
N PHE A 130 5.63 16.15 -7.17
CA PHE A 130 6.34 16.66 -8.34
C PHE A 130 5.55 16.68 -9.66
N ILE A 131 4.50 15.88 -9.86
CA ILE A 131 3.87 15.75 -11.19
C ILE A 131 3.18 17.03 -11.65
N GLU A 132 2.67 17.84 -10.73
CA GLU A 132 2.04 19.11 -11.08
C GLU A 132 2.47 20.21 -10.08
N PRO A 133 2.49 21.51 -10.47
CA PRO A 133 2.85 22.61 -9.58
C PRO A 133 1.90 22.76 -8.38
N ARG A 134 2.38 23.36 -7.30
CA ARG A 134 1.49 23.85 -6.23
C ARG A 134 0.79 25.11 -6.74
N ALA A 135 -0.53 25.03 -6.87
CA ALA A 135 -1.38 26.18 -7.20
C ALA A 135 -1.72 26.92 -5.90
#